data_AF-A0A369CIX2-F1
#
_entry.id   AF-A0A369CIX2-F1
#
_cell.length_a   1.000
_cell.length_b   1.000
_cell.length_c   1.000
_cell.angle_alpha   90.00
_cell.angle_beta   90.00
_cell.angle_gamma   90.00
#
_symmetry.space_group_name_H-M   'P 1'
#
loop_
_entity.id
_entity.type
_entity.pdbx_description
1 polymer ?
#
loop_
_entity_poly.entity_id
_entity_poly.type
_entity_poly.pdbx_seq_one_letter_code
_entity_poly.pdbx_strand_id
1 'polypeptide(L)'
;MKEPPRKQQWLQIKGDPSIRNFVFQQSRTPSLFDEQIDELMAVTEALVLMHGVFHAKIHFASNQLTCWFYNDPYRYRVFVGEEVFAPGFLDQFPSVVLAERPEIPNEVVPEILAHFRRLRLTDQTIYLRNASMNTINGLIGMTFSCDGSHYIPYSEFFETVAYF
;
A
#
# COMPACT_ATOMS: atom_id res chain seq x y z
N MET A 1 -30.05 -9.28 15.85
CA MET A 1 -29.80 -9.05 14.41
C MET A 1 -28.39 -8.50 14.30
N LYS A 2 -27.51 -9.11 13.49
CA LYS A 2 -26.24 -8.49 13.13
C LYS A 2 -26.57 -7.33 12.19
N GLU A 3 -26.05 -6.14 12.46
CA GLU A 3 -26.15 -5.04 11.50
C GLU A 3 -25.63 -5.53 10.13
N PRO A 4 -26.29 -5.18 9.02
CA PRO A 4 -25.74 -5.46 7.71
C PRO A 4 -24.35 -4.80 7.62
N PRO A 5 -23.36 -5.45 7.00
CA PRO A 5 -22.03 -4.88 6.86
C PRO A 5 -22.17 -3.51 6.19
N ARG A 6 -21.60 -2.47 6.82
CA ARG A 6 -21.55 -1.13 6.22
C ARG A 6 -20.86 -1.27 4.87
N LYS A 7 -21.54 -0.88 3.79
CA LYS A 7 -20.86 -0.66 2.51
C LYS A 7 -19.75 0.34 2.76
N GLN A 8 -18.51 -0.09 2.56
CA GLN A 8 -17.40 0.84 2.54
C GLN A 8 -17.62 1.77 1.34
N GLN A 9 -17.45 3.06 1.57
CA GLN A 9 -17.54 4.09 0.55
C GLN A 9 -16.17 4.77 0.48
N TRP A 10 -15.82 5.33 -0.67
CA TRP A 10 -14.63 6.16 -0.76
C TRP A 10 -14.66 7.27 0.30
N LEU A 11 -13.63 7.28 1.15
CA LEU A 11 -13.39 8.27 2.17
C LEU A 11 -12.14 9.08 1.82
N GLN A 12 -12.28 10.40 1.72
CA GLN A 12 -11.15 11.33 1.68
C GLN A 12 -11.01 12.04 3.03
N ILE A 13 -9.80 11.98 3.58
CA ILE A 13 -9.38 12.75 4.76
C ILE A 13 -8.37 13.80 4.29
N LYS A 14 -8.75 15.07 4.34
CA LYS A 14 -7.89 16.18 3.94
C LYS A 14 -6.66 16.27 4.85
N GLY A 15 -5.50 16.52 4.23
CA GLY A 15 -4.24 16.74 4.96
C GLY A 15 -4.25 18.03 5.78
N ASP A 16 -3.28 18.15 6.69
CA ASP A 16 -3.08 19.34 7.53
C ASP A 16 -2.97 20.61 6.65
N PRO A 17 -3.81 21.64 6.87
CA PRO A 17 -3.73 22.90 6.12
C PRO A 17 -2.35 23.57 6.15
N SER A 18 -1.63 23.51 7.27
CA SER A 18 -0.33 24.15 7.44
C SER A 18 0.75 23.51 6.56
N ILE A 19 0.66 22.20 6.29
CA ILE A 19 1.57 21.48 5.40
C ILE A 19 1.20 21.74 3.94
N ARG A 20 -0.11 21.79 3.62
CA ARG A 20 -0.60 22.02 2.25
C ARG A 20 -0.15 23.37 1.66
N ASN A 21 0.01 24.39 2.50
CA ASN A 21 0.45 25.72 2.05
C ASN A 21 1.90 25.76 1.53
N PHE A 22 2.73 24.77 1.85
CA PHE A 22 4.13 24.71 1.42
C PHE A 22 4.40 23.64 0.35
N VAL A 23 3.35 23.02 -0.22
CA VAL A 23 3.49 21.92 -1.18
C VAL A 23 4.33 22.30 -2.40
N PHE A 24 4.10 23.47 -2.99
CA PHE A 24 4.88 23.93 -4.15
C PHE A 24 6.34 24.27 -3.83
N GLN A 25 6.73 24.24 -2.55
CA GLN A 25 8.10 24.40 -2.09
C GLN A 25 8.77 23.06 -1.77
N GLN A 26 8.02 21.95 -1.85
CA GLN A 26 8.53 20.61 -1.60
C GLN A 26 8.67 19.84 -2.92
N SER A 27 9.81 19.18 -3.10
CA SER A 27 10.02 18.20 -4.15
C SER A 27 10.24 16.82 -3.54
N ARG A 28 9.84 15.77 -4.26
CA ARG A 28 10.17 14.40 -3.88
C ARG A 28 11.68 14.25 -3.80
N THR A 29 12.17 13.89 -2.61
CA THR A 29 13.55 13.41 -2.45
C THR A 29 13.55 11.90 -2.65
N PRO A 30 14.38 11.35 -3.55
CA PRO A 30 14.50 9.92 -3.74
C PRO A 30 14.86 9.20 -2.42
N SER A 31 14.16 8.11 -2.15
CA SER A 31 14.46 7.19 -1.05
C SER A 31 15.00 5.86 -1.59
N LEU A 32 15.51 4.99 -0.71
CA LEU A 32 15.92 3.63 -1.10
C LEU A 32 14.77 2.85 -1.76
N PHE A 33 13.55 3.05 -1.26
CA PHE A 33 12.33 2.50 -1.87
C PHE A 33 12.02 3.08 -3.25
N ASP A 34 12.42 4.31 -3.54
CA ASP A 34 12.26 4.88 -4.89
C ASP A 34 13.29 4.30 -5.86
N GLU A 35 14.52 4.12 -5.40
CA GLU A 35 15.62 3.59 -6.20
C GLU A 35 15.41 2.12 -6.58
N GLN A 36 14.77 1.35 -5.70
CA GLN A 36 14.49 -0.08 -5.88
C GLN A 36 12.98 -0.37 -5.95
N ILE A 37 12.20 0.56 -6.51
CA ILE A 37 10.73 0.49 -6.46
C ILE A 37 10.15 -0.73 -7.17
N ASP A 38 10.77 -1.20 -8.24
CA ASP A 38 10.36 -2.41 -8.95
C ASP A 38 10.54 -3.66 -8.06
N GLU A 39 11.67 -3.75 -7.36
CA GLU A 39 11.93 -4.82 -6.40
C GLU A 39 10.99 -4.72 -5.19
N LEU A 40 10.71 -3.51 -4.69
CA LEU A 40 9.74 -3.30 -3.62
C LEU A 40 8.35 -3.82 -3.99
N MET A 41 7.88 -3.54 -5.22
CA MET A 41 6.59 -4.06 -5.69
C MET A 41 6.61 -5.59 -5.74
N ALA A 42 7.67 -6.20 -6.30
CA ALA A 42 7.81 -7.65 -6.38
C ALA A 42 7.87 -8.33 -4.99
N VAL A 43 8.61 -7.76 -4.03
CA VAL A 43 8.66 -8.25 -2.65
C VAL A 43 7.29 -8.13 -1.98
N THR A 44 6.61 -6.99 -2.16
CA THR A 44 5.27 -6.79 -1.60
C THR A 44 4.27 -7.79 -2.21
N GLU A 45 4.33 -8.01 -3.52
CA GLU A 45 3.52 -9.01 -4.22
C GLU A 45 3.76 -10.41 -3.65
N ALA A 46 5.02 -10.84 -3.56
CA ALA A 46 5.37 -12.15 -3.00
C ALA A 46 4.88 -12.31 -1.56
N LEU A 47 5.05 -11.28 -0.73
CA LEU A 47 4.57 -11.29 0.65
C LEU A 47 3.05 -11.51 0.73
N VAL A 48 2.29 -10.84 -0.15
CA VAL A 48 0.83 -10.95 -0.19
C VAL A 48 0.38 -12.28 -0.78
N LEU A 49 0.95 -12.69 -1.93
CA LEU A 49 0.49 -13.82 -2.73
C LEU A 49 1.10 -15.18 -2.33
N MET A 50 2.21 -15.19 -1.57
CA MET A 50 2.89 -16.44 -1.22
C MET A 50 3.15 -16.60 0.28
N HIS A 51 3.22 -15.50 1.03
CA HIS A 51 3.65 -15.53 2.44
C HIS A 51 2.59 -15.03 3.43
N GLY A 52 1.35 -14.85 2.98
CA GLY A 52 0.20 -14.67 3.86
C GLY A 52 0.07 -13.30 4.47
N VAL A 53 0.66 -12.27 3.84
CA VAL A 53 0.38 -10.88 4.20
C VAL A 53 -0.99 -10.50 3.66
N PHE A 54 -1.94 -10.25 4.56
CA PHE A 54 -3.28 -9.81 4.16
C PHE A 54 -3.43 -8.29 4.15
N HIS A 55 -2.53 -7.57 4.82
CA HIS A 55 -2.47 -6.13 4.79
C HIS A 55 -1.01 -5.70 4.69
N ALA A 56 -0.66 -5.05 3.59
CA ALA A 56 0.64 -4.43 3.40
C ALA A 56 0.47 -2.92 3.39
N LYS A 57 1.38 -2.20 4.05
CA LYS A 57 1.45 -0.74 4.05
C LYS A 57 2.87 -0.28 3.78
N ILE A 58 3.03 0.45 2.69
CA ILE A 58 4.29 1.01 2.23
C ILE A 58 4.35 2.49 2.61
N HIS A 59 5.42 2.87 3.28
CA HIS A 59 5.80 4.26 3.53
C HIS A 59 7.03 4.58 2.69
N PHE A 60 6.80 5.12 1.48
CA PHE A 60 7.85 5.27 0.48
C PHE A 60 9.01 6.17 0.94
N ALA A 61 8.69 7.32 1.54
CA ALA A 61 9.70 8.31 1.93
C ALA A 61 10.56 7.87 3.12
N SER A 62 10.05 7.00 4.00
CA SER A 62 10.75 6.55 5.21
C SER A 62 11.26 5.11 5.11
N ASN A 63 11.29 4.52 3.90
CA ASN A 63 11.75 3.17 3.64
C ASN A 63 11.15 2.13 4.59
N GLN A 64 9.84 2.20 4.85
CA GLN A 64 9.18 1.34 5.82
C GLN A 64 8.06 0.53 5.17
N LEU A 65 8.11 -0.78 5.36
CA LEU A 65 7.06 -1.72 4.98
C LEU A 65 6.44 -2.32 6.24
N THR A 66 5.14 -2.11 6.45
CA THR A 66 4.38 -2.72 7.55
C THR A 66 3.49 -3.83 7.01
N CYS A 67 3.54 -5.00 7.62
CA CYS A 67 2.78 -6.17 7.19
C CYS A 67 1.96 -6.77 8.34
N TRP A 68 0.73 -7.18 8.04
CA TRP A 68 -0.08 -8.04 8.89
C TRP A 68 -0.25 -9.40 8.22
N PHE A 69 -0.03 -10.46 9.00
CA PHE A 69 -0.05 -11.84 8.52
C PHE A 69 -1.30 -12.57 8.98
N TYR A 70 -1.84 -13.47 8.15
CA TYR A 70 -3.04 -14.26 8.48
C TYR A 70 -2.89 -15.10 9.75
N ASN A 71 -1.68 -15.60 10.03
CA ASN A 71 -1.39 -16.44 11.18
C ASN A 71 -1.17 -15.66 12.49
N ASP A 72 -1.00 -14.34 12.43
CA ASP A 72 -0.84 -13.47 13.60
C ASP A 72 -1.46 -12.07 13.34
N PRO A 73 -2.78 -12.00 13.12
CA PRO A 73 -3.44 -10.78 12.63
C PRO A 73 -3.44 -9.63 13.65
N TYR A 74 -3.13 -9.91 14.91
CA TYR A 74 -3.08 -8.92 15.98
C TYR A 74 -1.70 -8.28 16.14
N ARG A 75 -0.68 -8.76 15.43
CA ARG A 75 0.71 -8.27 15.52
C ARG A 75 1.22 -7.92 14.13
N TYR A 76 1.30 -6.64 13.85
CA TYR A 76 2.00 -6.18 12.66
C TYR A 76 3.52 -6.33 12.83
N ARG A 77 4.20 -6.49 11.71
CA ARG A 77 5.66 -6.42 11.62
C ARG A 77 6.06 -5.21 10.79
N VAL A 78 7.13 -4.57 11.19
CA VAL A 78 7.70 -3.40 10.49
C VAL A 78 9.07 -3.80 9.99
N PHE A 79 9.31 -3.59 8.70
CA PHE A 79 10.59 -3.85 8.03
C PHE A 79 11.12 -2.53 7.47
N VAL A 80 12.40 -2.28 7.66
CA VAL A 80 13.09 -1.12 7.05
C VAL A 80 13.72 -1.50 5.72
N GLY A 81 14.05 -0.51 4.88
CA GLY A 81 14.40 -0.79 3.50
C GLY A 81 15.63 -1.67 3.30
N GLU A 82 16.65 -1.53 4.14
CA GLU A 82 17.83 -2.38 4.11
C GLU A 82 17.49 -3.85 4.40
N GLU A 83 16.49 -4.11 5.25
CA GLU A 83 16.01 -5.47 5.54
C GLU A 83 15.20 -6.03 4.37
N VAL A 84 14.31 -5.22 3.79
CA VAL A 84 13.43 -5.63 2.68
C VAL A 84 14.23 -6.09 1.46
N PHE A 85 15.35 -5.43 1.16
CA PHE A 85 16.23 -5.75 0.04
C PHE A 85 17.41 -6.65 0.43
N ALA A 86 17.44 -7.16 1.67
CA ALA A 86 18.50 -8.07 2.08
C ALA A 86 18.38 -9.41 1.33
N PRO A 87 19.51 -10.03 0.93
CA PRO A 87 19.49 -11.37 0.36
C PRO A 87 18.76 -12.36 1.27
N GLY A 88 17.83 -13.12 0.70
CA GLY A 88 17.03 -14.10 1.44
C GLY A 88 15.95 -13.50 2.33
N PHE A 89 15.57 -12.22 2.15
CA PHE A 89 14.48 -11.60 2.90
C PHE A 89 13.19 -12.44 2.85
N LEU A 90 12.77 -12.86 1.65
CA LEU A 90 11.57 -13.67 1.46
C LEU A 90 11.69 -15.09 2.05
N ASP A 91 12.90 -15.64 2.12
CA ASP A 91 13.15 -16.99 2.66
C ASP A 91 12.86 -17.10 4.16
N GLN A 92 12.75 -15.95 4.86
CA GLN A 92 12.40 -15.88 6.27
C GLN A 92 10.92 -16.18 6.53
N PHE A 93 10.08 -16.21 5.49
CA PHE A 93 8.65 -16.39 5.61
C PHE A 93 8.22 -17.75 5.06
N PRO A 94 7.37 -18.51 5.79
CA PRO A 94 6.81 -19.73 5.25
C PRO A 94 5.95 -19.43 4.03
N SER A 95 5.95 -20.35 3.05
CA SER A 95 4.93 -20.36 2.01
C SER A 95 3.59 -20.77 2.64
N VAL A 96 2.51 -20.08 2.28
CA VAL A 96 1.18 -20.36 2.83
C VAL A 96 0.12 -20.46 1.74
N VAL A 97 -0.94 -21.20 2.04
CA VAL A 97 -2.17 -21.18 1.24
C VAL A 97 -2.88 -19.86 1.49
N LEU A 98 -3.24 -19.16 0.43
CA LEU A 98 -3.95 -17.88 0.49
C LEU A 98 -5.36 -18.06 1.07
N ALA A 99 -5.94 -16.96 1.54
CA ALA A 99 -7.33 -16.95 1.97
C ALA A 99 -8.25 -17.46 0.84
N GLU A 100 -9.24 -18.28 1.21
CA GLU A 100 -10.14 -18.90 0.22
C GLU A 100 -11.01 -17.87 -0.53
N ARG A 101 -11.28 -16.70 0.08
CA ARG A 101 -12.18 -15.66 -0.46
C ARG A 101 -11.74 -14.25 -0.02
N PRO A 102 -10.63 -13.71 -0.54
CA PRO A 102 -10.27 -12.32 -0.29
C PRO A 102 -11.24 -11.37 -1.02
N GLU A 103 -11.49 -10.20 -0.44
CA GLU A 103 -12.28 -9.13 -1.08
C GLU A 103 -11.51 -8.52 -2.26
N ILE A 104 -10.17 -8.51 -2.18
CA ILE A 104 -9.28 -8.19 -3.32
C ILE A 104 -8.80 -9.52 -3.91
N PRO A 105 -9.19 -9.87 -5.15
CA PRO A 105 -8.72 -11.09 -5.79
C PRO A 105 -7.19 -11.08 -5.97
N ASN A 106 -6.57 -12.25 -5.80
CA ASN A 106 -5.11 -12.40 -5.83
C ASN A 106 -4.52 -11.99 -7.19
N GLU A 107 -5.22 -12.31 -8.26
CA GLU A 107 -4.86 -11.99 -9.64
C GLU A 107 -4.80 -10.48 -9.92
N VAL A 108 -5.41 -9.65 -9.07
CA VAL A 108 -5.48 -8.20 -9.23
C VAL A 108 -4.39 -7.48 -8.43
N VAL A 109 -3.76 -8.15 -7.47
CA VAL A 109 -2.68 -7.58 -6.64
C VAL A 109 -1.56 -6.94 -7.47
N PRO A 110 -1.03 -7.57 -8.54
CA PRO A 110 0.04 -6.97 -9.34
C PRO A 110 -0.37 -5.64 -9.99
N GLU A 111 -1.63 -5.53 -10.42
CA GLU A 111 -2.16 -4.31 -11.05
C GLU A 111 -2.28 -3.15 -10.05
N ILE A 112 -2.75 -3.43 -8.83
CA ILE A 112 -2.82 -2.42 -7.76
C ILE A 112 -1.40 -1.91 -7.42
N LEU A 113 -0.42 -2.81 -7.31
CA LEU A 113 0.97 -2.45 -7.04
C LEU A 113 1.58 -1.62 -8.19
N ALA A 114 1.25 -1.96 -9.45
CA ALA A 114 1.65 -1.16 -10.61
C ALA A 114 1.10 0.28 -10.53
N HIS A 115 -0.14 0.46 -10.07
CA HIS A 115 -0.70 1.79 -9.82
C HIS A 115 0.02 2.54 -8.69
N PHE A 116 0.38 1.88 -7.59
CA PHE A 116 1.17 2.51 -6.53
C PHE A 116 2.51 3.01 -7.05
N ARG A 117 3.20 2.18 -7.83
CA ARG A 117 4.45 2.57 -8.49
C ARG A 117 4.27 3.78 -9.39
N ARG A 118 3.25 3.76 -10.28
CA ARG A 118 2.93 4.89 -11.17
C ARG A 118 2.74 6.18 -10.36
N LEU A 119 1.81 6.16 -9.41
CA LEU A 119 1.46 7.31 -8.58
C LEU A 119 2.62 7.82 -7.71
N ARG A 120 3.60 6.97 -7.40
CA ARG A 120 4.82 7.38 -6.69
C ARG A 120 5.81 8.12 -7.58
N LEU A 121 5.96 7.71 -8.84
CA LEU A 121 7.04 8.16 -9.72
C LEU A 121 6.63 9.24 -10.73
N THR A 122 5.33 9.34 -11.08
CA THR A 122 4.87 10.18 -12.20
C THR A 122 5.12 11.68 -11.99
N ASP A 123 5.02 12.19 -10.76
CA ASP A 123 5.14 13.62 -10.47
C ASP A 123 6.10 13.87 -9.29
N GLN A 124 6.76 15.03 -9.28
CA GLN A 124 7.72 15.40 -8.22
C GLN A 124 7.11 16.26 -7.10
N THR A 125 5.90 16.77 -7.28
CA THR A 125 5.16 17.65 -6.37
C THR A 125 3.95 16.94 -5.76
N ILE A 126 3.15 16.25 -6.59
CA ILE A 126 1.95 15.49 -6.20
C ILE A 126 2.20 14.00 -6.38
N TYR A 127 2.70 13.34 -5.34
CA TYR A 127 3.10 11.94 -5.41
C TYR A 127 2.60 11.16 -4.22
N LEU A 128 2.49 9.84 -4.41
CA LEU A 128 2.12 8.91 -3.37
C LEU A 128 3.20 8.88 -2.27
N ARG A 129 2.81 9.15 -1.02
CA ARG A 129 3.68 9.08 0.16
C ARG A 129 3.55 7.77 0.89
N ASN A 130 2.31 7.30 1.03
CA ASN A 130 2.00 6.01 1.62
C ASN A 130 0.96 5.29 0.78
N ALA A 131 1.07 3.97 0.70
CA ALA A 131 0.07 3.10 0.10
C ALA A 131 -0.24 1.96 1.07
N SER A 132 -1.48 1.49 1.10
CA SER A 132 -1.83 0.25 1.77
C SER A 132 -2.86 -0.53 0.98
N MET A 133 -2.78 -1.85 1.05
CA MET A 133 -3.75 -2.76 0.45
C MET A 133 -4.12 -3.82 1.49
N ASN A 134 -5.41 -3.98 1.76
CA ASN A 134 -5.92 -5.02 2.64
C ASN A 134 -6.84 -5.96 1.86
N THR A 135 -6.37 -7.20 1.65
CA THR A 135 -7.05 -8.20 0.83
C THR A 135 -8.28 -8.79 1.50
N ILE A 136 -8.41 -8.69 2.83
CA ILE A 136 -9.59 -9.21 3.56
C ILE A 136 -10.75 -8.23 3.49
N ASN A 137 -10.51 -6.96 3.78
CA ASN A 137 -11.59 -5.98 3.90
C ASN A 137 -11.77 -5.12 2.64
N GLY A 138 -10.92 -5.28 1.62
CA GLY A 138 -11.05 -4.58 0.35
C GLY A 138 -10.57 -3.13 0.36
N LEU A 139 -10.02 -2.62 1.46
CA LEU A 139 -9.59 -1.22 1.53
C LEU A 139 -8.21 -1.01 0.93
N ILE A 140 -8.16 -0.05 0.02
CA ILE A 140 -6.92 0.48 -0.56
C ILE A 140 -6.73 1.90 -0.04
N GLY A 141 -5.64 2.11 0.70
CA GLY A 141 -5.26 3.39 1.28
C GLY A 141 -4.19 4.08 0.45
N MET A 142 -4.38 5.36 0.15
CA MET A 142 -3.41 6.18 -0.58
C MET A 142 -3.27 7.54 0.09
N THR A 143 -2.07 7.87 0.55
CA THR A 143 -1.78 9.21 1.08
C THR A 143 -0.89 9.95 0.10
N PHE A 144 -1.35 11.09 -0.41
CA PHE A 144 -0.59 11.95 -1.31
C PHE A 144 0.10 13.09 -0.55
N SER A 145 1.11 13.69 -1.17
CA SER A 145 1.85 14.84 -0.61
C SER A 145 0.95 16.05 -0.30
N CYS A 146 -0.10 16.30 -1.08
CA CYS A 146 -0.95 17.49 -0.94
C CYS A 146 -2.45 17.23 -0.76
N ASP A 147 -2.95 16.05 -1.15
CA ASP A 147 -4.39 15.75 -1.18
C ASP A 147 -4.90 14.99 0.06
N GLY A 148 -4.01 14.73 1.01
CA GLY A 148 -4.33 13.96 2.20
C GLY A 148 -4.41 12.46 1.92
N SER A 149 -5.30 11.78 2.65
CA SER A 149 -5.44 10.32 2.61
C SER A 149 -6.79 9.92 2.01
N HIS A 150 -6.75 8.97 1.09
CA HIS A 150 -7.90 8.35 0.44
C HIS A 150 -7.97 6.90 0.89
N TYR A 151 -9.15 6.45 1.29
CA TYR A 151 -9.45 5.05 1.54
C TYR A 151 -10.54 4.66 0.54
N ILE A 152 -10.16 3.84 -0.43
CA ILE A 152 -10.98 3.49 -1.58
C ILE A 152 -11.30 2.00 -1.46
N PRO A 153 -12.59 1.61 -1.46
CA PRO A 153 -12.96 0.22 -1.60
C PRO A 153 -12.47 -0.33 -2.94
N TYR A 154 -11.99 -1.57 -2.97
CA TYR A 154 -11.51 -2.24 -4.18
C TYR A 154 -12.50 -2.14 -5.35
N SER A 155 -13.80 -2.28 -5.08
CA SER A 155 -14.87 -2.15 -6.08
C SER A 155 -14.89 -0.82 -6.83
N GLU A 156 -14.32 0.24 -6.25
CA GLU A 156 -14.28 1.60 -6.84
C GLU A 156 -12.84 1.97 -7.27
N PHE A 157 -11.85 1.13 -6.99
CA PHE A 157 -10.44 1.51 -7.10
C PHE A 157 -10.02 1.85 -8.53
N PHE A 158 -10.29 0.98 -9.51
CA PHE A 158 -9.82 1.19 -10.88
C PHE A 158 -10.51 2.36 -11.59
N GLU A 159 -11.77 2.61 -11.26
CA GLU A 159 -12.47 3.79 -11.73
C GLU A 159 -11.86 5.05 -11.12
N THR A 160 -11.58 5.03 -9.80
CA THR A 160 -11.08 6.20 -9.09
C THR A 160 -9.61 6.51 -9.40
N VAL A 161 -8.77 5.48 -9.51
CA VAL A 161 -7.32 5.61 -9.71
C VAL A 161 -6.96 6.25 -11.05
N ALA A 162 -7.87 6.20 -12.03
CA ALA A 162 -7.72 6.85 -13.33
C ALA A 162 -7.74 8.39 -13.24
N TYR A 163 -8.29 8.95 -12.16
CA TYR A 163 -8.36 10.40 -11.93
C TYR A 163 -7.16 10.96 -11.15
N PHE A 164 -6.24 10.10 -10.69
CA PHE A 164 -4.97 10.48 -10.04
C PHE A 164 -3.78 10.33 -11.00
#